data_AF-A0A4P9WWM4-F1
#
_entry.id   AF-A0A4P9WWM4-F1
#
_cell.length_a   1.000
_cell.length_b   1.000
_cell.length_c   1.000
_cell.angle_alpha   90.00
_cell.angle_beta   90.00
_cell.angle_gamma   90.00
#
_symmetry.space_group_name_H-M   'P 1'
#
loop_
_entity.id
_entity.type
_entity.pdbx_description
1 polymer ?
#
loop_
_entity_poly.entity_id
_entity_poly.type
_entity_poly.pdbx_seq_one_letter_code
_entity_poly.pdbx_strand_id
1 'polypeptide(L)' 'YHYKVAMTCGGCSGSVTRILQKAEGVSDFDVSLENKTVSVTTSCLTKEQVFDILKKSGKNV' A
#
# COMPACT_ATOMS: atom_id res chain seq x y z
N TYR A 1 -7.32 -2.18 -6.49
CA TYR A 1 -7.07 -3.36 -5.62
C TYR A 1 -7.18 -2.96 -4.15
N HIS A 2 -7.60 -3.87 -3.28
CA HIS A 2 -7.79 -3.60 -1.85
C HIS A 2 -7.09 -4.68 -1.02
N TYR A 3 -6.32 -4.27 -0.01
CA TYR A 3 -5.47 -5.13 0.81
C TYR A 3 -5.64 -4.82 2.29
N LYS A 4 -5.49 -5.84 3.15
CA LYS A 4 -5.27 -5.65 4.59
C LYS A 4 -3.78 -5.55 4.84
N VAL A 5 -3.35 -4.60 5.67
CA VAL A 5 -1.93 -4.40 5.97
C VAL A 5 -1.74 -4.20 7.47
N ALA A 6 -0.81 -4.95 8.06
CA ALA A 6 -0.51 -4.88 9.48
C ALA A 6 0.17 -3.54 9.85
N MET A 7 -0.62 -2.55 10.26
CA MET A 7 -0.15 -1.23 10.68
C MET A 7 -0.48 -0.99 12.15
N THR A 8 0.49 -0.91 13.05
CA THR A 8 0.22 -0.74 14.50
C THR A 8 0.24 0.71 14.97
N CYS A 9 0.83 1.62 14.20
CA CYS A 9 0.93 3.05 14.52
C CYS A 9 1.01 3.92 13.26
N GLY A 10 0.95 5.24 13.43
CA GLY A 10 1.09 6.22 12.32
C GLY A 10 2.39 6.10 11.54
N GLY A 11 3.48 5.65 12.18
CA GLY A 11 4.73 5.36 11.47
C GLY A 11 4.60 4.17 10.50
N CYS A 12 3.76 3.18 10.82
CA CYS A 12 3.53 2.04 9.95
C CYS A 12 2.73 2.44 8.71
N SER A 13 1.64 3.19 8.88
CA SER A 13 0.88 3.71 7.75
C SER A 13 1.71 4.68 6.92
N GLY A 14 2.52 5.53 7.55
CA GLY A 14 3.45 6.42 6.84
C GLY A 14 4.49 5.67 6.00
N SER A 15 4.99 4.51 6.45
CA SER A 15 5.87 3.66 5.63
C SER A 15 5.18 3.17 4.37
N VAL A 16 3.94 2.67 4.51
CA VAL A 16 3.11 2.22 3.39
C VAL A 16 2.81 3.36 2.42
N THR A 17 2.44 4.54 2.92
CA THR A 17 2.22 5.72 2.09
C THR A 17 3.47 6.09 1.28
N ARG A 18 4.65 6.12 1.92
CA ARG A 18 5.91 6.50 1.24
C ARG A 18 6.31 5.56 0.12
N ILE A 19 6.06 4.25 0.25
CA ILE A 19 6.38 3.29 -0.83
C ILE A 19 5.41 3.43 -2.01
N LEU A 20 4.13 3.70 -1.76
CA LEU A 20 3.11 3.86 -2.80
C LEU A 20 3.29 5.18 -3.56
N GLN A 21 3.66 6.26 -2.86
CA GLN A 21 4.00 7.55 -3.49
C GLN A 21 5.20 7.45 -4.44
N LYS A 22 6.14 6.53 -4.19
CA LYS A 22 7.32 6.31 -5.03
C LYS A 22 7.11 5.25 -6.11
N ALA A 23 5.98 4.54 -6.08
CA ALA A 23 5.71 3.46 -7.01
C ALA A 23 5.23 4.03 -8.34
N GLU A 24 6.03 3.83 -9.39
CA GLU A 24 5.61 4.16 -10.75
C GLU A 24 4.41 3.29 -11.15
N GLY A 25 3.42 3.91 -11.80
CA GLY A 25 2.21 3.23 -12.26
C GLY A 25 1.06 3.19 -11.24
N VAL A 26 1.27 3.63 -9.99
CA VAL A 26 0.15 3.90 -9.08
C VAL A 26 -0.47 5.25 -9.44
N SER A 27 -1.75 5.25 -9.79
CA SER A 27 -2.50 6.47 -10.14
C SER A 27 -3.06 7.15 -8.90
N ASP A 28 -3.56 6.37 -7.95
CA ASP A 28 -4.13 6.86 -6.69
C ASP A 28 -4.07 5.76 -5.63
N PHE A 29 -4.11 6.15 -4.35
CA PHE A 29 -4.18 5.20 -3.24
C PHE A 29 -4.80 5.82 -1.98
N ASP A 30 -5.39 4.97 -1.15
CA ASP A 30 -5.88 5.30 0.18
C ASP A 30 -5.28 4.35 1.23
N VAL A 31 -4.83 4.90 2.35
CA VAL A 31 -4.24 4.14 3.46
C VAL A 31 -5.02 4.44 4.74
N SER A 32 -5.74 3.44 5.24
CA SER A 32 -6.50 3.57 6.49
C SER A 32 -5.79 2.86 7.63
N LEU A 33 -5.20 3.63 8.54
CA LEU A 33 -4.62 3.08 9.78
C LEU A 33 -5.70 2.51 10.71
N GLU A 34 -6.89 3.12 10.73
CA GLU A 34 -8.02 2.67 11.54
C GLU A 34 -8.48 1.29 11.08
N ASN A 35 -8.76 1.15 9.79
CA ASN A 35 -9.28 -0.09 9.22
C ASN A 35 -8.21 -1.13 8.90
N LYS A 36 -6.91 -0.77 9.01
CA LYS A 36 -5.78 -1.60 8.61
C LYS A 36 -5.85 -2.02 7.14
N THR A 37 -6.28 -1.09 6.28
CA THR A 37 -6.49 -1.37 4.86
C THR A 37 -5.74 -0.40 3.96
N VAL A 38 -5.50 -0.85 2.74
CA VAL A 38 -4.89 -0.09 1.66
C VAL A 38 -5.65 -0.33 0.37
N SER A 39 -6.10 0.75 -0.26
CA SER A 39 -6.70 0.72 -1.60
C SER A 39 -5.70 1.32 -2.59
N VAL A 40 -5.51 0.67 -3.73
CA VAL A 40 -4.60 1.11 -4.80
C VAL A 40 -5.34 1.13 -6.12
N THR A 41 -5.27 2.26 -6.83
CA THR A 41 -5.81 2.45 -8.17
C THR A 41 -4.65 2.56 -9.16
N THR A 42 -4.70 1.77 -10.22
CA THR A 42 -3.67 1.67 -11.24
C THR A 42 -4.28 1.08 -12.51
N SER A 43 -3.80 1.50 -13.67
CA SER A 43 -4.18 0.96 -14.98
C SER A 43 -3.11 0.06 -15.61
N CYS A 44 -1.88 0.07 -15.09
CA CYS A 44 -0.73 -0.58 -15.72
C CYS A 44 -0.05 -1.64 -14.83
N LEU A 45 -0.33 -1.66 -13.53
CA LEU A 45 0.23 -2.66 -12.63
C LEU A 45 -0.74 -3.83 -12.42
N THR A 46 -0.21 -5.05 -12.40
CA THR A 46 -0.97 -6.23 -12.00
C THR A 46 -1.15 -6.27 -10.48
N LYS A 47 -2.04 -7.15 -10.03
CA LYS A 47 -2.27 -7.40 -8.60
C LYS A 47 -0.97 -7.84 -7.90
N GLU A 48 -0.19 -8.72 -8.52
CA GLU A 48 1.09 -9.22 -8.01
C GLU A 48 2.12 -8.10 -7.86
N GLN A 49 2.23 -7.23 -8.87
CA GLN A 49 3.16 -6.09 -8.81
C GLN A 49 2.79 -5.13 -7.66
N VAL A 50 1.50 -4.84 -7.47
CA VAL A 50 1.05 -4.00 -6.35
C VAL A 50 1.33 -4.68 -5.01
N PHE A 51 1.13 -5.99 -4.93
CA PHE A 51 1.43 -6.77 -3.72
C PHE A 51 2.94 -6.75 -3.39
N ASP A 52 3.81 -6.89 -4.38
CA ASP A 52 5.26 -6.79 -4.21
C ASP A 52 5.72 -5.40 -3.81
N ILE A 53 5.07 -4.35 -4.33
CA ILE A 53 5.28 -2.98 -3.86
C ILE A 53 4.94 -2.89 -2.37
N LEU A 54 3.75 -3.35 -1.96
CA LEU A 54 3.32 -3.28 -0.56
C LEU A 54 4.24 -4.06 0.38
N LYS A 55 4.77 -5.21 -0.01
CA LYS A 55 5.76 -5.98 0.77
C LYS A 55 7.04 -5.20 1.07
N LYS A 56 7.46 -4.28 0.21
CA LYS A 56 8.64 -3.41 0.45
C LYS A 56 8.48 -2.49 1.66
N SER A 57 7.26 -2.30 2.17
CA SER A 57 7.03 -1.58 3.44
C SER A 57 7.48 -2.35 4.68
N GLY A 58 7.82 -3.64 4.53
CA GLY A 58 8.19 -4.53 5.64
C GLY A 58 6.99 -4.92 6.51
N LYS A 59 5.76 -4.80 6.00
CA LYS A 59 4.52 -5.13 6.70
C LYS A 59 3.91 -6.41 6.14
N ASN A 60 3.12 -7.10 6.96
CA ASN A 60 2.31 -8.22 6.51
C ASN A 60 1.12 -7.67 5.71
N VAL A 61 0.93 -8.23 4.50
CA VAL A 61 -0.07 -7.85 3.49
C VAL A 61 -0.84 -9.11 3.08
#